data_AF-A0A382N5F1-F1
#
_entry.id   AF-A0A382N5F1-F1
#
_cell.length_a   1.000
_cell.length_b   1.000
_cell.length_c   1.000
_cell.angle_alpha   90.00
_cell.angle_beta   90.00
_cell.angle_gamma   90.00
#
_symmetry.space_group_name_H-M   'P 1'
#
loop_
_entity.id
_entity.type
_entity.pdbx_description
1 polymer ?
#
loop_
_entity_poly.entity_id
_entity_poly.type
_entity_poly.pdbx_seq_one_letter_code
_entity_poly.pdbx_strand_id
1 'polypeptide(L)'
;LIKQKTQFWLDILQPADIWCAEVLEWDQMMKNDGFKIIDMIQRITRSDGLNIETLRCPIRINNQIYKNEKAAPIIGQDTKKIIEEFSL
;
A
#
# COMPACT_ATOMS: atom_id res chain seq x y z
N LEU A 1 17.22 24.23 19.77
CA LEU A 1 16.37 23.46 20.71
C LEU A 1 14.92 23.55 20.27
N ILE A 2 14.25 22.41 20.12
CA ILE A 2 12.82 22.33 19.81
C ILE A 2 12.06 22.74 21.08
N LYS A 3 11.16 23.71 20.98
CA LYS A 3 10.47 24.29 22.16
C LYS A 3 9.10 23.69 22.42
N GLN A 4 8.50 23.02 21.44
CA GLN A 4 7.13 22.52 21.50
C GLN A 4 6.97 21.24 20.68
N LYS A 5 5.98 20.41 21.04
CA LYS A 5 5.63 19.17 20.31
C LYS A 5 4.83 19.48 19.04
N THR A 6 4.73 18.51 18.12
CA THR A 6 3.92 18.63 16.89
C THR A 6 2.47 19.02 17.17
N GLN A 7 1.82 18.36 18.15
CA GLN A 7 0.41 18.63 18.48
C GLN A 7 0.16 20.10 18.86
N PHE A 8 1.07 20.72 19.62
CA PHE A 8 0.95 22.12 20.01
C PHE A 8 0.82 23.05 18.80
N TRP A 9 1.56 22.78 17.72
CA TRP A 9 1.48 23.59 16.50
C TRP A 9 0.24 23.27 15.68
N LEU A 10 -0.16 22.00 15.58
CA LEU A 10 -1.37 21.60 14.89
C LEU A 10 -2.62 22.28 15.50
N ASP A 11 -2.69 22.34 16.83
CA ASP A 11 -3.80 22.98 17.58
C ASP A 11 -3.92 24.48 17.31
N ILE A 12 -2.85 25.14 16.85
CA ILE A 12 -2.84 26.58 16.52
C ILE A 12 -3.09 26.79 15.03
N LEU A 13 -2.41 26.01 14.18
CA LEU A 13 -2.35 26.23 12.74
C LEU A 13 -3.61 25.71 12.03
N GLN A 14 -4.14 24.55 12.42
CA GLN A 14 -5.33 24.00 11.77
C GLN A 14 -6.58 24.87 11.95
N PRO A 15 -6.88 25.43 13.14
CA PRO A 15 -8.00 26.38 13.30
C PRO A 15 -7.80 27.70 12.56
N ALA A 16 -6.55 28.06 12.26
CA ALA A 16 -6.20 29.23 11.44
C ALA A 16 -6.26 28.95 9.93
N ASP A 17 -6.81 27.79 9.52
CA ASP A 17 -6.94 27.35 8.12
C ASP A 17 -5.60 27.16 7.40
N ILE A 18 -4.54 26.85 8.17
CA ILE A 18 -3.23 26.50 7.62
C ILE A 18 -3.18 24.99 7.43
N TRP A 19 -2.95 24.57 6.18
CA TRP A 19 -2.86 23.14 5.85
C TRP A 19 -1.55 22.53 6.38
N CYS A 20 -1.64 21.85 7.51
CA CYS A 20 -0.53 21.13 8.12
C CYS A 20 -0.99 19.80 8.72
N ALA A 21 -0.06 18.84 8.74
CA ALA A 21 -0.25 17.52 9.33
C ALA A 21 1.02 17.10 10.10
N GLU A 22 0.87 16.15 11.00
CA GLU A 22 2.01 15.49 11.61
C GLU A 22 2.81 14.67 10.58
N VAL A 23 4.11 14.54 10.83
CA VAL A 23 4.96 13.59 10.10
C VAL A 23 4.89 12.26 10.86
N LEU A 24 4.30 11.26 10.22
CA LEU A 24 4.13 9.93 10.81
C LEU A 24 5.31 9.02 10.50
N GLU A 25 5.75 8.28 11.51
CA GLU A 25 6.57 7.09 11.33
C GLU A 25 5.72 5.92 10.81
N TRP A 26 6.37 4.92 10.20
CA TRP A 26 5.68 3.77 9.60
C TRP A 26 4.69 3.08 10.56
N ASP A 27 5.12 2.78 11.78
CA ASP A 27 4.27 2.11 12.78
C ASP A 27 3.05 2.95 13.18
N GLN A 28 3.17 4.28 13.16
CA GLN A 28 2.08 5.20 13.46
C GLN A 28 1.11 5.27 12.27
N MET A 29 1.64 5.39 11.04
CA MET A 29 0.85 5.39 9.82
C MET A 29 0.04 4.09 9.67
N MET A 30 0.65 2.92 9.90
CA MET A 30 -0.02 1.62 9.79
C MET A 30 -1.15 1.45 10.83
N LYS A 31 -1.06 2.12 11.98
CA LYS A 31 -2.09 2.13 13.03
C LYS A 31 -3.17 3.19 12.81
N ASN A 32 -2.91 4.18 11.96
CA ASN A 32 -3.83 5.29 11.70
C ASN A 32 -5.11 4.77 11.01
N ASP A 33 -6.27 5.22 11.47
CA ASP A 33 -7.56 4.76 10.94
C ASP A 33 -7.78 5.20 9.49
N GLY A 34 -7.23 6.35 9.09
CA GLY A 34 -7.21 6.79 7.69
C GLY A 34 -6.50 5.79 6.80
N PHE A 35 -5.37 5.22 7.24
CA PHE A 35 -4.67 4.19 6.49
C PHE A 35 -5.47 2.88 6.42
N LYS A 36 -6.08 2.44 7.53
CA LYS A 36 -6.89 1.22 7.59
C LYS A 36 -8.10 1.26 6.66
N ILE A 37 -8.82 2.39 6.63
CA ILE A 37 -10.03 2.57 5.78
C ILE A 37 -9.69 2.51 4.29
N ILE A 38 -8.47 2.90 3.91
CA ILE A 38 -8.04 2.79 2.52
C ILE A 38 -7.89 1.31 2.14
N ASP A 39 -7.55 0.39 3.06
CA ASP A 39 -7.37 -1.04 2.77
C ASP A 39 -6.27 -1.28 1.71
N MET A 40 -5.09 -0.72 1.97
CA MET A 40 -3.93 -0.75 1.05
C MET A 40 -3.18 -2.08 1.04
N ILE A 41 -3.21 -2.83 2.14
CA ILE A 41 -2.45 -4.08 2.28
C ILE A 41 -3.20 -5.23 1.61
N GLN A 42 -2.46 -6.00 0.82
CA GLN A 42 -2.93 -7.26 0.26
C GLN A 42 -1.89 -8.35 0.51
N ARG A 43 -2.36 -9.60 0.58
CA ARG A 43 -1.52 -10.78 0.65
C ARG A 43 -1.45 -11.43 -0.72
N ILE A 44 -0.23 -11.73 -1.17
CA ILE A 44 0.02 -12.42 -2.42
C ILE A 44 0.69 -13.76 -2.17
N THR A 45 0.34 -14.75 -2.99
CA THR A 45 0.87 -16.10 -2.91
C THR A 45 1.41 -16.59 -4.25
N ARG A 46 2.34 -17.55 -4.18
CA ARG A 46 2.92 -18.21 -5.36
C ARG A 46 3.06 -19.71 -5.10
N SER A 47 3.09 -20.48 -6.18
CA SER A 47 3.17 -21.94 -6.16
C SER A 47 4.45 -22.50 -5.51
N ASP A 48 5.52 -21.71 -5.39
CA ASP A 48 6.75 -22.08 -4.72
C ASP A 48 6.69 -21.90 -3.19
N GLY A 49 5.53 -21.52 -2.65
CA GLY A 49 5.32 -21.31 -1.21
C GLY A 49 5.52 -19.87 -0.74
N LEU A 50 5.83 -18.92 -1.64
CA LEU A 50 5.86 -17.49 -1.28
C LEU A 50 4.50 -17.06 -0.74
N ASN A 51 4.48 -16.43 0.43
CA ASN A 51 3.31 -15.81 1.04
C ASN A 51 3.74 -14.52 1.74
N ILE A 52 3.46 -13.38 1.12
CA ILE A 52 3.92 -12.07 1.61
C ILE A 52 2.80 -11.04 1.54
N GLU A 53 2.92 -10.00 2.37
CA GLU A 53 2.09 -8.81 2.28
C GLU A 53 2.77 -7.75 1.41
N THR A 54 1.96 -7.06 0.61
CA THR A 54 2.39 -5.95 -0.24
C THR A 54 1.25 -4.95 -0.42
N LEU A 55 1.49 -3.89 -1.20
CA LEU A 55 0.48 -2.89 -1.52
C LEU A 55 -0.36 -3.31 -2.72
N ARG A 56 -1.66 -3.00 -2.67
CA ARG A 56 -2.57 -3.07 -3.82
C ARG A 56 -2.48 -1.81 -4.69
N CYS A 57 -3.12 -1.85 -5.86
CA CYS A 57 -3.31 -0.67 -6.72
C CYS A 57 -3.95 0.46 -5.89
N PRO A 58 -3.39 1.68 -5.82
CA PRO A 58 -3.82 2.70 -4.84
C PRO A 58 -5.19 3.34 -5.14
N ILE A 59 -5.58 3.39 -6.40
CA ILE A 59 -6.83 4.03 -6.83
C ILE A 59 -8.03 3.08 -6.76
N ARG A 60 -9.23 3.68 -6.70
CA ARG A 60 -10.52 2.97 -6.85
C ARG A 60 -11.08 3.24 -8.23
N ILE A 61 -11.65 2.22 -8.85
CA ILE A 61 -12.36 2.34 -10.13
C ILE A 61 -13.81 1.97 -9.85
N ASN A 62 -14.75 2.83 -10.24
CA ASN A 62 -16.18 2.66 -9.91
C ASN A 62 -16.45 2.44 -8.42
N ASN A 63 -15.70 3.15 -7.58
CA ASN A 63 -15.75 3.01 -6.11
C ASN A 63 -15.36 1.62 -5.57
N GLN A 64 -14.78 0.76 -6.41
CA GLN A 64 -14.34 -0.59 -6.05
C GLN A 64 -12.84 -0.62 -5.76
N ILE A 65 -12.47 -1.49 -4.82
CA ILE A 65 -11.07 -1.80 -4.46
C ILE A 65 -10.64 -3.04 -5.25
N TYR A 66 -9.46 -2.96 -5.86
CA TYR A 66 -8.88 -4.07 -6.62
C TYR A 66 -7.72 -4.69 -5.87
N LYS A 67 -7.82 -6.00 -5.61
CA LYS A 67 -6.79 -6.85 -5.02
C LYS A 67 -6.50 -8.01 -5.96
N ASN A 68 -5.26 -8.50 -5.96
CA ASN A 68 -4.86 -9.68 -6.72
C ASN A 68 -3.93 -10.53 -5.86
N GLU A 69 -4.34 -11.76 -5.58
CA GLU A 69 -3.59 -12.71 -4.75
C GLU A 69 -2.42 -13.35 -5.49
N LYS A 70 -2.33 -13.20 -6.82
CA LYS A 70 -1.25 -13.76 -7.64
C LYS A 70 0.03 -12.95 -7.47
N ALA A 71 1.07 -13.58 -6.94
CA ALA A 71 2.40 -12.99 -6.87
C ALA A 71 3.10 -12.96 -8.25
N ALA A 72 4.21 -12.23 -8.31
CA ALA A 72 5.08 -12.17 -9.49
C ALA A 72 5.61 -13.57 -9.86
N PRO A 73 5.65 -13.94 -11.15
CA PRO A 73 6.09 -15.25 -11.59
C PRO A 73 7.56 -15.50 -11.23
N ILE A 74 7.93 -16.77 -11.06
CA ILE A 74 9.35 -17.15 -11.03
C ILE A 74 9.96 -17.04 -12.44
N ILE A 75 11.30 -17.00 -12.50
CA ILE A 75 12.03 -16.99 -13.76
C ILE A 75 11.65 -18.25 -14.56
N GLY A 76 11.13 -18.05 -15.77
CA GLY A 76 10.76 -19.12 -16.68
C GLY A 76 9.40 -19.80 -16.41
N GLN A 77 8.59 -19.31 -15.48
CA GLN A 77 7.31 -19.93 -15.11
C GLN A 77 6.38 -20.15 -16.31
N ASP A 78 6.29 -19.18 -17.21
CA ASP A 78 5.37 -19.20 -18.35
C ASP A 78 6.06 -19.56 -19.68
N THR A 79 7.35 -19.91 -19.68
CA THR A 79 8.14 -20.15 -20.91
C THR A 79 7.53 -21.23 -21.79
N LYS A 80 7.22 -22.41 -21.22
CA LYS A 80 6.65 -23.54 -21.98
C LYS A 80 5.30 -23.18 -22.60
N LYS A 81 4.45 -22.50 -21.83
CA LYS A 81 3.13 -22.04 -22.29
C LYS A 81 3.25 -21.09 -23.49
N ILE A 82 4.18 -20.14 -23.42
CA ILE A 82 4.43 -19.18 -24.50
C ILE A 82 4.96 -19.90 -25.76
N ILE A 83 5.88 -20.85 -25.62
CA ILE A 83 6.39 -21.63 -26.76
C ILE A 83 5.25 -22.39 -27.46
N GLU A 84 4.38 -23.04 -26.68
CA GLU A 84 3.21 -23.76 -27.21
C GLU A 84 2.19 -22.82 -27.88
N GLU A 85 1.92 -21.67 -27.27
CA GLU A 85 0.97 -20.66 -27.79
C GLU A 85 1.42 -20.06 -29.13
N PHE A 86 2.74 -19.81 -29.28
CA PHE A 86 3.30 -19.16 -30.46
C PHE A 86 3.98 -20.11 -31.45
N SER A 87 3.99 -21.42 -31.20
CA SER A 87 4.61 -22.44 -32.07
C SER A 87 6.08 -22.14 -32.42
N LEU A 88 6.87 -21.79 -31.40
CA LEU A 88 8.30 -21.46 -31.53
C LEU A 88 9.22 -22.69 -31.53
#